data_AF-D3AJR1-F1
#
_entry.id   AF-D3AJR1-F1
#
_cell.length_a   1.000
_cell.length_b   1.000
_cell.length_c   1.000
_cell.angle_alpha   90.00
_cell.angle_beta   90.00
_cell.angle_gamma   90.00
#
_symmetry.space_group_name_H-M   'P 1'
#
loop_
_entity.id
_entity.type
_entity.pdbx_description
1 polymer ?
#
loop_
_entity_poly.entity_id
_entity_poly.type
_entity_poly.pdbx_seq_one_letter_code
_entity_poly.pdbx_strand_id
1 'polypeptide(L)'
;MRDKRVSVRGNLVRDMMQNVMETSLKQPIQSGELRKNPVEPAWICPAGYEYEIVETEQFPMEYLRPEGIFTGRVILQLHGGGYIGPMKNIYRKF
;
A
#
# COMPACT_ATOMS: atom_id res chain seq x y z
N MET A 1 -16.32 23.73 10.95
CA MET A 1 -16.26 22.30 11.32
C MET A 1 -17.14 21.53 10.36
N ARG A 2 -16.62 20.53 9.63
CA ARG A 2 -17.42 19.74 8.68
C ARG A 2 -18.35 18.81 9.47
N ASP A 3 -19.65 18.95 9.29
CA ASP A 3 -20.67 18.03 9.82
C ASP A 3 -20.41 16.62 9.26
N LYS A 4 -19.67 15.83 10.04
CA LYS A 4 -19.44 14.41 9.77
C LYS A 4 -20.74 13.68 10.10
N ARG A 5 -21.67 13.59 9.15
CA ARG A 5 -22.81 12.64 9.18
C ARG A 5 -22.28 11.20 9.05
N VAL A 6 -21.55 10.73 10.07
CA VAL A 6 -21.11 9.35 10.15
C VAL A 6 -22.21 8.57 10.86
N SER A 7 -22.67 7.49 10.24
CA SER A 7 -23.72 6.63 10.79
C SER A 7 -23.33 6.14 12.20
N VAL A 8 -24.25 6.27 13.17
CA VAL A 8 -24.09 5.73 14.53
C VAL A 8 -23.79 4.24 14.47
N ARG A 9 -24.51 3.51 13.61
CA ARG A 9 -24.28 2.08 13.38
C ARG A 9 -22.91 1.80 12.76
N GLY A 10 -22.46 2.67 11.84
CA GLY A 10 -21.13 2.55 11.23
C GLY A 10 -20.00 2.75 12.24
N ASN A 11 -20.15 3.73 13.14
CA ASN A 11 -19.21 3.93 14.25
C ASN A 11 -19.19 2.73 15.18
N LEU A 12 -20.37 2.21 15.57
CA LEU A 12 -20.46 1.03 16.44
C LEU A 12 -19.78 -0.20 15.82
N VAL A 13 -20.01 -0.48 14.53
CA VAL A 13 -19.37 -1.61 13.84
C VAL A 13 -17.85 -1.42 13.77
N ARG A 14 -17.36 -0.21 13.46
CA ARG A 14 -15.92 0.09 13.46
C ARG A 14 -15.30 -0.18 14.84
N ASP A 15 -15.93 0.31 15.90
CA ASP A 15 -15.41 0.19 17.26
C ASP A 15 -15.42 -1.28 17.73
N MET A 16 -16.44 -2.05 17.35
CA MET A 16 -16.46 -3.51 17.57
C MET A 16 -15.35 -4.23 16.81
N MET A 17 -15.12 -3.90 15.53
CA MET A 17 -14.05 -4.50 14.73
C MET A 17 -12.67 -4.17 15.31
N GLN A 18 -12.47 -2.95 15.80
CA GLN A 18 -11.25 -2.54 16.48
C GLN A 18 -11.01 -3.36 17.75
N ASN A 19 -12.01 -3.47 18.64
CA ASN A 19 -11.90 -4.23 19.88
C ASN A 19 -11.62 -5.73 19.65
N VAL A 20 -12.31 -6.35 18.68
CA VAL A 20 -12.08 -7.78 18.36
C VAL A 20 -10.67 -8.01 17.82
N MET A 21 -10.18 -7.12 16.96
CA MET A 21 -8.82 -7.19 16.42
C MET A 21 -7.75 -7.01 17.51
N GLU A 22 -7.97 -6.11 18.48
CA GLU A 22 -7.06 -5.88 19.61
C GLU A 22 -7.06 -7.03 20.64
N THR A 23 -8.20 -7.68 20.86
CA THR A 23 -8.32 -8.76 21.87
C THR A 23 -7.80 -10.10 21.36
N SER A 24 -7.97 -10.38 20.06
CA SER A 24 -7.60 -11.67 19.45
C SER A 24 -6.10 -11.76 19.12
N LEU A 25 -5.46 -10.61 18.91
CA LEU A 25 -4.04 -10.49 18.59
C LEU A 25 -3.41 -9.62 19.66
N LYS A 26 -2.61 -10.22 20.55
CA LYS A 26 -1.92 -9.56 21.67
C LYS A 26 -1.07 -8.32 21.30
N GLN A 27 -0.91 -8.02 20.01
CA GLN A 27 -0.26 -6.82 19.48
C GLN A 27 -1.18 -6.15 18.45
N PRO A 28 -1.37 -4.83 18.51
CA PRO A 28 -2.25 -4.13 17.59
C PRO A 28 -1.71 -4.23 16.16
N ILE A 29 -2.42 -4.91 15.26
CA ILE A 29 -2.11 -4.89 13.80
C ILE A 29 -2.00 -3.44 13.31
N GLN A 30 -2.80 -2.54 13.89
CA GLN A 30 -2.85 -1.12 13.54
C GLN A 30 -1.53 -0.37 13.83
N SER A 31 -0.70 -0.82 14.78
CA SER A 31 0.60 -0.17 15.02
C SER A 31 1.61 -0.46 13.91
N GLY A 32 1.32 -1.44 13.03
CA GLY A 32 2.21 -1.86 11.96
C GLY A 32 3.48 -2.57 12.44
N GLU A 33 3.65 -2.80 13.75
CA GLU A 33 4.89 -3.34 14.33
C GLU A 33 5.29 -4.71 13.76
N LEU A 34 4.31 -5.57 13.50
CA LEU A 34 4.51 -6.87 12.84
C LEU A 34 4.92 -6.76 11.35
N ARG A 35 4.90 -5.56 10.77
CA ARG A 35 5.15 -5.28 9.35
C ARG A 35 6.25 -4.24 9.11
N LYS A 36 6.94 -3.76 10.16
CA LYS A 36 7.92 -2.67 10.07
C LYS A 36 9.17 -3.04 9.27
N ASN A 37 9.66 -4.28 9.38
CA ASN A 37 10.91 -4.71 8.74
C ASN A 37 10.71 -5.95 7.86
N PRO A 38 10.03 -5.84 6.70
CA PRO A 38 9.96 -6.93 5.74
C PRO A 38 11.35 -7.16 5.12
N VAL A 39 11.98 -8.29 5.44
CA VAL A 39 13.18 -8.76 4.74
C VAL A 39 12.72 -9.40 3.44
N GLU A 40 12.80 -8.65 2.34
CA GLU A 40 12.49 -9.13 0.99
C GLU A 40 13.79 -9.13 0.16
N PRO A 41 13.96 -10.08 -0.78
CA PRO A 41 15.07 -10.01 -1.73
C PRO A 41 14.96 -8.74 -2.57
N ALA A 42 16.08 -8.26 -3.10
CA ALA A 42 16.07 -7.18 -4.07
C ALA A 42 15.16 -7.56 -5.25
N TRP A 43 14.25 -6.66 -5.61
CA TRP A 43 13.40 -6.88 -6.77
C TRP A 43 14.22 -6.74 -8.06
N ILE A 44 13.95 -7.61 -9.03
CA ILE A 44 14.63 -7.63 -10.32
C ILE A 44 13.61 -7.24 -11.38
N CYS A 45 13.94 -6.25 -12.21
CA CYS A 45 13.09 -5.85 -13.33
C CYS A 45 12.90 -7.02 -14.31
N PRO A 46 11.67 -7.36 -14.70
CA PRO A 46 11.41 -8.39 -15.70
C PRO A 46 12.07 -8.06 -17.05
N ALA A 47 12.47 -9.10 -17.78
CA ALA A 47 13.04 -8.93 -19.13
C ALA A 47 12.01 -8.29 -20.09
N GLY A 48 12.48 -7.38 -20.95
CA GLY A 48 11.64 -6.63 -21.89
C GLY A 48 10.89 -5.46 -21.25
N TYR A 49 11.25 -5.07 -20.01
CA TYR A 49 10.75 -3.90 -19.33
C TYR A 49 11.89 -2.99 -18.88
N GLU A 50 11.66 -1.69 -19.02
CA GLU A 50 12.47 -0.62 -18.45
C GLU A 50 11.85 -0.15 -17.14
N TYR A 51 12.71 0.11 -16.16
CA TYR A 51 12.34 0.56 -14.82
C TYR A 51 13.10 1.83 -14.47
N GLU A 52 12.39 2.84 -13.96
CA GLU A 52 12.98 4.06 -13.41
C GLU A 52 12.31 4.49 -12.10
N ILE A 53 13.09 5.15 -11.24
CA ILE A 53 12.56 5.82 -10.06
C ILE A 53 12.28 7.27 -10.43
N VAL A 54 11.05 7.71 -10.21
CA VAL A 54 10.62 9.09 -10.40
C VAL A 54 10.62 9.77 -9.05
N GLU A 55 11.59 10.65 -8.84
CA GLU A 55 11.69 11.44 -7.60
C GLU A 55 10.64 12.55 -7.59
N THR A 56 9.96 12.72 -6.46
CA THR A 56 9.10 13.87 -6.20
C THR A 56 9.45 14.49 -4.85
N GLU A 57 8.94 15.70 -4.59
CA GLU A 57 9.18 16.37 -3.31
C GLU A 57 8.61 15.62 -2.09
N GLN A 58 7.58 14.80 -2.29
CA GLN A 58 6.82 14.18 -1.19
C GLN A 58 7.11 12.69 -1.03
N PHE A 59 7.30 11.97 -2.13
CA PHE A 59 7.56 10.53 -2.13
C PHE A 59 8.17 10.07 -3.47
N PRO A 60 9.03 9.04 -3.47
CA PRO A 60 9.47 8.43 -4.70
C PRO A 60 8.34 7.60 -5.33
N MET A 61 8.30 7.56 -6.66
CA MET A 61 7.46 6.65 -7.44
C MET A 61 8.32 5.73 -8.28
N GLU A 62 7.76 4.58 -8.66
CA GLU A 62 8.40 3.63 -9.55
C GLU A 62 7.61 3.60 -10.86
N TYR A 63 8.30 3.77 -11.97
CA TYR A 63 7.71 3.68 -13.29
C TYR A 63 8.28 2.49 -14.05
N LEU A 64 7.38 1.61 -14.47
CA LEU A 64 7.70 0.43 -15.23
C LEU A 64 6.99 0.49 -16.57
N ARG A 65 7.74 0.23 -17.64
CA ARG A 65 7.19 0.21 -18.99
C ARG A 65 7.81 -0.88 -19.85
N PRO A 66 7.05 -1.50 -20.76
CA PRO A 66 7.62 -2.38 -21.76
C PRO A 66 8.61 -1.62 -22.68
N GLU A 67 9.72 -2.26 -23.03
CA GLU A 67 10.73 -1.73 -23.94
C GLU A 67 10.12 -1.42 -25.32
N GLY A 68 10.40 -0.24 -25.87
CA GLY A 68 10.01 0.14 -27.23
C GLY A 68 8.51 0.31 -27.50
N ILE A 69 7.63 0.23 -26.48
CA ILE A 69 6.18 0.41 -26.63
C ILE A 69 5.75 1.72 -25.97
N PHE A 70 5.11 2.60 -26.75
CA PHE A 70 4.54 3.86 -26.26
C PHE A 70 3.08 4.01 -26.68
N THR A 71 2.16 3.96 -25.72
CA THR A 71 0.71 4.05 -25.97
C THR A 71 0.12 5.41 -25.61
N GLY A 72 0.91 6.29 -24.98
CA GLY A 72 0.45 7.54 -24.38
C GLY A 72 -0.46 7.35 -23.15
N ARG A 73 -0.53 6.13 -22.59
CA ARG A 73 -1.35 5.80 -21.41
C ARG A 73 -0.47 5.27 -20.29
N VAL A 74 -0.84 5.61 -19.05
CA VAL A 74 -0.15 5.17 -17.84
C VAL A 74 -1.19 4.70 -16.82
N ILE A 75 -0.85 3.68 -16.04
CA ILE A 75 -1.67 3.18 -14.94
C ILE A 75 -1.05 3.65 -13.63
N LEU A 76 -1.81 4.40 -12.84
CA LEU A 76 -1.42 4.73 -11.47
C LEU A 76 -1.81 3.58 -10.55
N GLN A 77 -0.82 2.91 -9.98
CA GLN A 77 -1.02 1.83 -9.01
C GLN A 77 -0.74 2.33 -7.59
N LEU A 78 -1.70 2.14 -6.69
CA LEU A 78 -1.53 2.38 -5.26
C LEU A 78 -1.53 1.02 -4.54
N HIS A 79 -0.47 0.73 -3.79
CA HIS A 79 -0.34 -0.56 -3.15
C HIS A 79 -1.33 -0.75 -1.99
N GLY A 80 -1.69 -2.01 -1.73
CA GLY A 80 -2.42 -2.39 -0.53
C GLY A 80 -1.55 -2.31 0.73
N GLY A 81 -2.16 -2.48 1.90
CA GLY A 81 -1.41 -2.44 3.17
C GLY A 81 -2.17 -1.80 4.33
N GLY A 82 -3.42 -1.41 4.11
CA GLY A 82 -4.26 -0.78 5.14
C GLY A 82 -3.70 0.57 5.60
N TYR A 83 -3.07 1.33 4.69
CA TYR A 83 -2.43 2.63 4.95
C TYR A 83 -1.26 2.64 5.95
N ILE A 84 -0.85 1.46 6.43
CA ILE A 84 0.21 1.30 7.43
C ILE A 84 1.34 0.42 6.90
N GLY A 85 1.03 -0.55 6.03
CA GLY A 85 2.02 -1.45 5.45
C GLY A 85 2.92 -0.75 4.43
N PRO A 86 4.23 -1.04 4.42
CA PRO A 86 5.15 -0.49 3.42
C PRO A 86 4.92 -1.13 2.04
N MET A 87 5.55 -0.53 1.01
CA MET A 87 5.66 -1.11 -0.32
C MET A 87 6.39 -2.46 -0.25
N LYS A 88 5.97 -3.42 -1.10
CA LYS A 88 6.47 -4.80 -1.15
C LYS A 88 6.58 -5.29 -2.58
N ASN A 89 7.46 -6.25 -2.82
CA ASN A 89 7.70 -6.85 -4.14
C ASN A 89 6.46 -7.52 -4.74
N ILE A 90 5.52 -7.98 -3.91
CA ILE A 90 4.26 -8.57 -4.38
C ILE A 90 3.43 -7.61 -5.24
N TYR A 91 3.61 -6.30 -5.06
CA TYR A 91 2.91 -5.26 -5.81
C TYR A 91 3.63 -4.90 -7.12
N ARG A 92 4.84 -5.41 -7.34
CA ARG A 92 5.63 -5.25 -8.58
C ARG A 92 5.48 -6.47 -9.50
N LYS A 93 4.42 -7.26 -9.31
CA LYS A 93 4.08 -8.42 -10.13
C LYS A 93 2.79 -8.11 -10.87
N PHE A 94 2.86 -8.05 -12.20
CA PHE A 94 1.76 -7.79 -13.14
C PHE A 94 1.69 -8.92 -14.15
#